data_AF-E9GHF4-F1
#
_entry.id   AF-E9GHF4-F1
#
_cell.length_a   1.000
_cell.length_b   1.000
_cell.length_c   1.000
_cell.angle_alpha   90.00
_cell.angle_beta   90.00
_cell.angle_gamma   90.00
#
_symmetry.space_group_name_H-M   'P 1'
#
loop_
_entity.id
_entity.type
_entity.pdbx_description
1 polymer ?
#
loop_
_entity_poly.entity_id
_entity_poly.type
_entity_poly.pdbx_seq_one_letter_code
_entity_poly.pdbx_strand_id
1 'polypeptide(L)'
;MAAPTISRLAFGLKTIGQNGTRSISTSYCCLVEEDWRYKNGMPRNPNAYGPLTDGRDFTFVDGRPTPVNSGQRRRLEQNKLHAEKIIQIVKEMNFAVERNRGLKQLKEEKRREILDTKLKPKGHLLLSKDK
;
A
#
# COMPACT_ATOMS: atom_id res chain seq x y z
N MET A 1 48.77 -36.01 17.43
CA MET A 1 49.14 -34.63 17.78
C MET A 1 48.32 -34.22 18.98
N ALA A 2 48.97 -34.12 20.15
CA ALA A 2 48.34 -33.75 21.41
C ALA A 2 48.39 -32.22 21.56
N ALA A 3 47.26 -31.59 21.88
CA ALA A 3 47.21 -30.17 22.24
C ALA A 3 47.10 -30.05 23.78
N PRO A 4 47.87 -29.15 24.42
CA PRO A 4 48.04 -29.11 25.86
C PRO A 4 46.88 -28.44 26.61
N THR A 5 46.64 -28.99 27.79
CA THR A 5 45.85 -28.52 28.92
C THR A 5 46.21 -27.08 29.30
N ILE A 6 45.22 -26.18 29.33
CA ILE A 6 45.37 -24.85 29.93
C ILE A 6 44.79 -24.91 31.35
N SER A 7 45.67 -24.70 32.31
CA SER A 7 45.43 -24.66 33.74
C SER A 7 44.48 -23.52 34.12
N ARG A 8 43.54 -23.87 35.01
CA ARG A 8 42.53 -22.98 35.58
C ARG A 8 43.19 -22.08 36.63
N LEU A 9 43.60 -20.86 36.25
CA LEU A 9 43.96 -19.84 37.23
C LEU A 9 42.67 -19.31 37.89
N ALA A 10 42.41 -19.79 39.10
CA ALA A 10 41.33 -19.30 39.94
C ALA A 10 41.71 -17.93 40.53
N PHE A 11 41.24 -16.85 39.91
CA PHE A 11 41.18 -15.55 40.57
C PHE A 11 39.99 -15.55 41.54
N GLY A 12 40.30 -15.70 42.83
CA GLY A 12 39.33 -15.56 43.91
C GLY A 12 38.91 -14.11 44.05
N LEU A 13 37.73 -13.77 43.53
CA LEU A 13 37.06 -12.51 43.84
C LEU A 13 36.42 -12.63 45.22
N LYS A 14 37.03 -11.92 46.17
CA LYS A 14 36.55 -11.73 47.55
C LYS A 14 35.22 -10.98 47.48
N THR A 15 34.12 -11.66 47.80
CA THR A 15 32.79 -11.07 47.90
C THR A 15 32.73 -10.14 49.11
N ILE A 16 32.80 -8.83 48.86
CA ILE A 16 32.40 -7.80 49.83
C ILE A 16 31.03 -7.30 49.37
N GLY A 17 30.05 -7.45 50.25
CA GLY A 17 28.64 -7.32 49.92
C GLY A 17 28.21 -5.94 49.46
N GLN A 18 27.22 -5.95 48.57
CA GLN A 18 26.01 -5.14 48.65
C GLN A 18 24.89 -5.99 48.02
N ASN A 19 23.98 -6.52 48.84
CA ASN A 19 22.72 -7.09 48.38
C ASN A 19 21.84 -5.95 47.87
N GLY A 20 22.11 -5.47 46.66
CA GLY A 20 21.16 -4.68 45.91
C GLY A 20 20.55 -5.57 44.86
N THR A 21 19.31 -6.01 45.06
CA THR A 21 18.51 -6.56 43.96
C THR A 21 18.33 -5.44 42.94
N ARG A 22 19.17 -5.40 41.90
CA ARG A 22 18.92 -4.55 40.75
C ARG A 22 17.77 -5.19 39.98
N SER A 23 16.53 -4.79 40.28
CA SER A 23 15.40 -5.13 39.43
C SER A 23 15.58 -4.37 38.12
N ILE A 24 16.01 -5.04 37.07
CA ILE A 24 15.85 -4.50 35.72
C ILE A 24 14.38 -4.70 35.39
N SER A 25 13.60 -3.62 35.47
CA SER A 25 12.21 -3.65 35.02
C SER A 25 12.20 -3.73 33.50
N THR A 26 11.94 -4.92 32.96
CA THR A 26 11.58 -5.07 31.55
C THR A 26 10.10 -4.71 31.40
N SER A 27 9.71 -3.47 31.73
CA SER A 27 8.39 -3.00 31.36
C SER A 27 8.31 -2.99 29.84
N TYR A 28 7.45 -3.83 29.27
CA TYR A 28 7.13 -3.80 27.85
C TYR A 28 6.87 -2.35 27.46
N CYS A 29 7.53 -1.87 26.40
CA CYS A 29 7.15 -0.59 25.80
C CYS A 29 5.64 -0.65 25.61
N CYS A 30 4.89 0.22 26.31
CA CYS A 30 3.46 0.32 26.10
C CYS A 30 3.27 0.38 24.58
N LEU A 31 2.60 -0.62 23.99
CA LEU A 31 2.10 -0.52 22.64
C LEU A 31 1.12 0.64 22.71
N VAL A 32 1.62 1.87 22.51
CA VAL A 32 0.81 3.07 22.38
C VAL A 32 -0.24 2.69 21.36
N GLU A 33 -1.53 2.78 21.72
CA GLU A 33 -2.62 2.30 20.86
C GLU A 33 -2.59 3.02 19.51
N GLU A 34 -1.86 2.45 18.54
CA GLU A 34 -1.69 3.03 17.21
C GLU A 34 -3.03 3.00 16.44
N ASP A 35 -3.95 2.16 16.89
CA ASP A 35 -5.30 2.02 16.36
C ASP A 35 -6.13 3.28 16.58
N TRP A 36 -5.92 4.04 17.67
CA TRP A 36 -6.59 5.31 17.84
C TRP A 36 -6.21 6.29 16.72
N ARG A 37 -4.93 6.33 16.31
CA ARG A 37 -4.49 7.18 15.20
C ARG A 37 -5.18 6.77 13.90
N TYR A 38 -5.15 5.48 13.60
CA TYR A 38 -5.77 4.97 12.37
C TYR A 38 -7.29 5.23 12.33
N LYS A 39 -7.99 5.01 13.45
CA LYS A 39 -9.42 5.32 13.59
C LYS A 39 -9.75 6.80 13.37
N ASN A 40 -8.81 7.69 13.69
CA ASN A 40 -8.94 9.13 13.47
C ASN A 40 -8.33 9.61 12.13
N GLY A 41 -8.03 8.71 11.20
CA GLY A 41 -7.49 9.06 9.87
C GLY A 41 -6.04 9.52 9.87
N MET A 42 -5.29 9.26 10.96
CA MET A 42 -3.85 9.53 11.05
C MET A 42 -3.03 8.29 10.72
N PRO A 43 -1.76 8.45 10.29
CA PRO A 43 -0.91 7.30 10.07
C PRO A 43 -0.58 6.58 11.37
N ARG A 44 -0.40 5.26 11.26
CA ARG A 44 0.02 4.39 12.35
C ARG A 44 1.38 4.83 12.91
N ASN A 45 2.35 5.01 12.00
CA ASN A 45 3.62 5.64 12.31
C ASN A 45 3.48 7.17 12.23
N PRO A 46 3.70 7.92 13.32
CA PRO A 46 3.59 9.39 13.32
C PRO A 46 4.56 10.07 12.36
N ASN A 47 5.65 9.41 11.98
CA ASN A 47 6.67 9.93 11.08
C ASN A 47 6.43 9.56 9.60
N ALA A 48 5.29 8.94 9.27
CA ALA A 48 5.00 8.53 7.89
C ALA A 48 4.66 9.73 7.00
N TYR A 49 3.69 10.54 7.42
CA TYR A 49 3.27 11.78 6.76
C TYR A 49 2.54 12.66 7.78
N GLY A 50 2.41 13.95 7.48
CA GLY A 50 1.69 14.90 8.32
C GLY A 50 2.55 16.08 8.78
N PRO A 51 2.01 16.97 9.62
CA PRO A 51 2.63 18.26 9.92
C PRO A 51 4.01 18.13 10.57
N LEU A 52 4.23 17.07 11.35
CA LEU A 52 5.53 16.79 11.98
C LEU A 52 6.63 16.45 10.97
N THR A 53 6.30 15.79 9.86
CA THR A 53 7.27 15.25 8.89
C THR A 53 7.37 16.09 7.61
N ASP A 54 6.24 16.67 7.20
CA ASP A 54 6.13 17.47 5.97
C ASP A 54 6.24 18.97 6.25
N GLY A 55 6.13 19.38 7.52
CA GLY A 55 6.40 20.74 7.97
C GLY A 55 7.88 21.12 7.82
N ARG A 56 8.17 22.42 7.94
CA ARG A 56 9.54 22.92 7.97
C ARG A 56 10.04 22.91 9.40
N ASP A 57 11.23 22.35 9.62
CA ASP A 57 11.84 22.28 10.96
C ASP A 57 12.29 23.65 11.48
N PHE A 58 12.62 24.57 10.56
CA PHE A 58 13.03 25.94 10.87
C PHE A 58 12.59 26.92 9.79
N THR A 59 12.62 28.21 10.11
CA THR A 59 12.37 29.32 9.18
C THR A 59 13.42 30.41 9.38
N PHE A 60 13.75 31.15 8.33
CA PHE A 60 14.67 32.29 8.43
C PHE A 60 13.94 33.49 9.08
N VAL A 61 14.61 34.22 9.95
CA VAL A 61 14.06 35.44 10.59
C VAL A 61 13.66 36.48 9.53
N ASP A 62 14.41 36.53 8.42
CA ASP A 62 14.12 37.39 7.27
C ASP A 62 12.83 37.01 6.50
N GLY A 63 12.16 35.91 6.87
CA GLY A 63 10.96 35.41 6.19
C GLY A 63 11.23 34.66 4.89
N ARG A 64 12.51 34.38 4.56
CA ARG A 64 12.87 33.58 3.39
C ARG A 64 12.32 32.15 3.53
N PRO A 65 11.90 31.50 2.43
CA PRO A 65 11.41 30.13 2.49
C PRO A 65 12.54 29.15 2.78
N THR A 66 12.29 28.19 3.66
CA THR A 66 13.26 27.12 3.95
C THR A 66 13.43 26.23 2.71
N PRO A 67 14.67 25.93 2.30
CA PRO A 67 14.93 25.02 1.18
C PRO A 67 14.38 23.62 1.49
N VAL A 68 13.92 22.92 0.46
CA VAL A 68 13.30 21.59 0.61
C VAL A 68 14.37 20.52 0.88
N ASN A 69 14.17 19.73 1.93
CA ASN A 69 15.03 18.62 2.33
C ASN A 69 15.01 17.49 1.28
N SER A 70 16.11 16.74 1.13
CA SER A 70 16.21 15.63 0.16
C SER A 70 15.13 14.56 0.36
N GLY A 71 14.82 14.21 1.61
CA GLY A 71 13.74 13.27 1.94
C GLY A 71 12.35 13.78 1.54
N GLN A 72 12.08 15.07 1.73
CA GLN A 72 10.82 15.69 1.30
C GLN A 72 10.69 15.70 -0.23
N ARG A 73 11.79 16.01 -0.94
CA ARG A 73 11.83 15.94 -2.42
C ARG A 73 11.52 14.53 -2.92
N ARG A 74 12.19 13.52 -2.36
CA ARG A 74 11.96 12.11 -2.71
C ARG A 74 10.50 11.70 -2.50
N ARG A 75 9.89 12.08 -1.37
CA ARG A 75 8.47 11.79 -1.10
C ARG A 75 7.55 12.49 -2.12
N LEU A 76 7.83 13.73 -2.46
CA LEU A 76 7.06 14.48 -3.46
C LEU A 76 7.13 13.83 -4.84
N GLU A 77 8.32 13.42 -5.28
CA GLU A 77 8.51 12.71 -6.55
C GLU A 77 7.78 11.37 -6.58
N GLN A 78 7.87 10.59 -5.50
CA GLN A 78 7.13 9.33 -5.37
C GLN A 78 5.62 9.55 -5.44
N ASN A 79 5.09 10.57 -4.76
CA ASN A 79 3.67 10.91 -4.81
C ASN A 79 3.22 11.32 -6.22
N LYS A 80 4.07 12.04 -6.97
CA LYS A 80 3.80 12.37 -8.38
C LYS A 80 3.69 11.12 -9.24
N LEU A 81 4.65 10.20 -9.12
CA LEU A 81 4.64 8.93 -9.87
C LEU A 81 3.39 8.10 -9.57
N HIS A 82 2.99 8.02 -8.29
CA HIS A 82 1.76 7.34 -7.90
C HIS A 82 0.52 8.02 -8.52
N ALA A 83 0.44 9.35 -8.47
CA ALA A 83 -0.68 10.08 -9.06
C ALA A 83 -0.78 9.87 -10.58
N GLU A 84 0.33 9.96 -11.29
CA GLU A 84 0.41 9.69 -12.73
C GLU A 84 -0.06 8.27 -13.05
N LYS A 85 0.38 7.28 -12.26
CA LYS A 85 -0.02 5.89 -12.46
C LYS A 85 -1.50 5.66 -12.20
N ILE A 86 -2.06 6.27 -11.16
CA ILE A 86 -3.49 6.20 -10.85
C ILE A 86 -4.30 6.76 -12.03
N ILE A 87 -3.92 7.92 -12.55
CA ILE A 87 -4.60 8.55 -13.69
C ILE A 87 -4.54 7.65 -14.92
N GLN A 88 -3.37 7.07 -15.20
CA GLN A 88 -3.19 6.13 -16.31
C GLN A 88 -4.15 4.94 -16.19
N ILE A 89 -4.15 4.26 -15.05
CA ILE A 89 -4.98 3.06 -14.82
C ILE A 89 -6.46 3.38 -14.95
N VAL A 90 -6.91 4.51 -14.40
CA VAL A 90 -8.32 4.94 -14.49
C VAL A 90 -8.73 5.17 -15.95
N LYS A 91 -7.87 5.80 -16.75
CA LYS A 91 -8.11 6.00 -18.19
C LYS A 91 -8.20 4.67 -18.93
N GLU A 92 -7.27 3.76 -18.69
CA GLU A 92 -7.24 2.43 -19.31
C GLU A 92 -8.50 1.61 -18.96
N MET A 93 -8.92 1.66 -17.69
CA MET A 93 -10.13 0.99 -17.22
C MET A 93 -11.39 1.55 -17.89
N ASN A 94 -11.53 2.88 -17.94
CA ASN A 94 -12.67 3.52 -18.58
C ASN A 94 -12.74 3.17 -20.08
N PHE A 95 -11.60 3.22 -20.77
CA PHE A 95 -11.50 2.82 -22.16
C PHE A 95 -11.92 1.36 -22.37
N ALA A 96 -11.49 0.44 -21.50
CA ALA A 96 -11.85 -0.97 -21.58
C ALA A 96 -13.37 -1.19 -21.41
N VAL A 97 -14.01 -0.47 -20.49
CA VAL A 97 -15.46 -0.51 -20.26
C VAL A 97 -16.23 -0.02 -21.49
N GLU A 98 -15.86 1.14 -22.03
CA GLU A 98 -16.48 1.72 -23.22
C GLU A 98 -16.31 0.82 -24.45
N ARG A 99 -15.09 0.33 -24.67
CA ARG A 99 -14.79 -0.61 -25.76
C ARG A 99 -15.64 -1.87 -25.66
N ASN A 100 -15.76 -2.47 -24.47
CA ASN A 100 -16.57 -3.67 -24.27
C ASN A 100 -18.05 -3.40 -24.55
N ARG A 101 -18.58 -2.26 -24.10
CA ARG A 101 -19.94 -1.83 -24.41
C ARG A 101 -20.17 -1.71 -25.91
N GLY A 102 -19.27 -1.05 -26.63
CA GLY A 102 -19.34 -0.94 -28.09
C GLY A 102 -19.29 -2.29 -28.80
N LEU A 103 -18.39 -3.20 -28.37
CA LEU A 103 -18.30 -4.54 -28.95
C LEU A 103 -19.57 -5.38 -28.73
N LYS A 104 -20.21 -5.25 -27.56
CA LYS A 104 -21.49 -5.92 -27.29
C LYS A 104 -22.61 -5.39 -28.21
N GLN A 105 -22.71 -4.07 -28.36
CA GLN A 105 -23.69 -3.45 -29.24
C GLN A 105 -23.50 -3.90 -30.70
N LEU A 106 -22.27 -3.85 -31.21
CA LEU A 106 -21.95 -4.32 -32.56
C LEU A 106 -22.27 -5.82 -32.75
N LYS A 107 -22.06 -6.65 -31.72
CA LYS A 107 -22.40 -8.08 -31.78
C LYS A 107 -23.92 -8.29 -31.84
N GLU A 108 -24.69 -7.50 -31.09
CA GLU A 108 -26.15 -7.55 -31.11
C GLU A 108 -26.71 -7.04 -32.44
N GLU A 109 -26.19 -5.94 -32.97
CA GLU A 109 -26.57 -5.40 -34.28
C GLU A 109 -26.30 -6.40 -35.41
N LYS A 110 -25.09 -6.98 -35.45
CA LYS A 110 -24.78 -8.05 -36.41
C LYS A 110 -25.70 -9.25 -36.27
N ARG A 111 -26.05 -9.62 -35.04
CA ARG A 111 -27.01 -10.72 -34.81
C ARG A 111 -28.39 -10.38 -35.35
N ARG A 112 -28.86 -9.14 -35.16
CA ARG A 112 -30.14 -8.67 -35.71
C ARG A 112 -30.11 -8.65 -37.24
N GLU A 113 -29.08 -8.07 -37.84
CA GLU A 113 -28.89 -8.03 -39.30
C GLU A 113 -28.89 -9.44 -39.91
N ILE A 114 -28.21 -10.40 -39.29
CA ILE A 114 -28.22 -11.80 -39.73
C ILE A 114 -29.62 -12.40 -39.63
N LEU A 115 -30.38 -12.09 -38.58
CA LEU A 115 -31.75 -12.58 -38.43
C LEU A 115 -32.71 -11.96 -39.44
N ASP A 116 -32.57 -10.66 -39.72
CA ASP A 116 -33.39 -9.93 -40.69
C ASP A 116 -33.10 -10.37 -42.13
N THR A 117 -31.84 -10.72 -42.42
CA THR A 117 -31.42 -11.25 -43.73
C THR A 117 -31.84 -12.71 -43.94
N LYS A 118 -32.20 -13.46 -42.88
CA LYS A 118 -32.60 -14.86 -43.05
C LYS A 118 -33.89 -14.97 -43.86
N LEU A 119 -33.90 -15.95 -44.76
CA LEU A 119 -35.09 -16.32 -45.50
C LEU A 119 -36.19 -16.84 -44.55
N LYS A 120 -37.44 -16.66 -44.98
CA LYS A 120 -38.61 -17.16 -44.25
C LYS A 120 -38.50 -18.68 -44.01
N PRO A 121 -38.91 -19.17 -42.83
CA PRO A 121 -38.90 -20.60 -42.55
C PRO A 121 -39.87 -21.35 -43.48
N LYS A 122 -39.55 -22.62 -43.79
CA LYS A 122 -40.33 -23.47 -44.70
C LYS A 122 -40.73 -24.79 -44.04
N GLY A 123 -41.74 -25.46 -44.60
CA GLY A 123 -42.11 -26.83 -44.27
C GLY A 123 -42.66 -26.99 -42.85
N HIS A 124 -42.15 -27.98 -42.11
CA HIS A 124 -42.65 -28.35 -40.77
C HIS A 124 -42.54 -27.24 -39.72
N LEU A 125 -41.65 -26.25 -39.93
CA LEU A 125 -41.51 -25.07 -39.07
C LEU A 125 -42.69 -24.09 -39.14
N LEU A 126 -43.52 -24.17 -40.19
CA LEU A 126 -44.76 -23.41 -40.26
C LEU A 126 -45.87 -24.10 -39.47
N LEU A 127 -45.95 -25.43 -39.57
CA LEU A 127 -46.96 -26.27 -38.91
C LEU A 127 -46.86 -26.27 -37.38
N SER A 128 -45.68 -25.96 -36.83
CA SER A 128 -45.45 -25.90 -35.39
C SER A 128 -45.91 -24.59 -34.73
N LYS A 129 -46.36 -23.60 -35.50
CA LYS A 129 -46.76 -22.27 -35.00
C LYS A 129 -48.26 -22.12 -34.73
N ASP A 130 -49.07 -23.05 -35.24
CA ASP A 130 -50.53 -23.00 -35.25
C ASP A 130 -51.20 -23.90 -34.17
N LYS A 131 -50.42 -24.43 -33.22
CA LYS A 131 -50.91 -25.21 -32.06
C LYS A 131 -50.76 -24.44 -30.76
#